data_AF-A0A937D8J6-F1
#
_entry.id   AF-A0A937D8J6-F1
#
_cell.length_a   1.000
_cell.length_b   1.000
_cell.length_c   1.000
_cell.angle_alpha   90.00
_cell.angle_beta   90.00
_cell.angle_gamma   90.00
#
_symmetry.space_group_name_H-M   'P 1'
#
loop_
_entity.id
_entity.type
_entity.pdbx_description
1 polymer ?
#
loop_
_entity_poly.entity_id
_entity_poly.type
_entity_poly.pdbx_seq_one_letter_code
_entity_poly.pdbx_strand_id
1 'polypeptide(L)'
;MIKISSSLIPSPKRPNHEDAGLSRRTAFRWTGLSDPSASEGELCRSFRRMAVLRQAILLSQPEQVLYHRLVKALPEHMVLAQVQVSRVLGVKKGFNFLAWNNRINRLSYDFVLCGKDASVLAVIELDDQSHDNPDRADTDQKKDRATAAAGLRLLRWHVKSLPDESAIQAAFVPPILITVD
;
A
#
# COMPACT_ATOMS: atom_id res chain seq x y z
N MET A 1 44.52 2.92 18.38
CA MET A 1 43.55 4.03 18.43
C MET A 1 43.77 4.90 17.21
N ILE A 2 42.91 4.80 16.19
CA ILE A 2 43.01 5.60 14.96
C ILE A 2 41.89 6.63 15.00
N LYS A 3 42.25 7.92 15.06
CA LYS A 3 41.32 9.05 14.87
C LYS A 3 41.01 9.16 13.38
N ILE A 4 39.73 9.07 13.01
CA ILE A 4 39.28 9.42 11.66
C ILE A 4 38.74 10.85 11.69
N SER A 5 39.38 11.71 10.89
CA SER A 5 39.02 13.11 10.65
C SER A 5 37.69 13.18 9.90
N SER A 6 36.68 13.81 10.50
CA SER A 6 35.40 14.11 9.85
C SER A 6 35.52 15.38 8.99
N SER A 7 36.03 15.23 7.78
CA SER A 7 35.90 16.26 6.74
C SER A 7 35.81 15.60 5.37
N LEU A 8 34.59 15.51 4.85
CA LEU A 8 34.16 15.65 3.44
C LEU A 8 32.79 14.95 3.27
N ILE A 9 31.73 15.64 3.69
CA ILE A 9 30.40 15.41 3.13
C ILE A 9 30.06 16.71 2.38
N PRO A 10 29.92 16.69 1.04
CA PRO A 10 29.57 17.90 0.30
C PRO A 10 28.17 18.37 0.68
N SER A 11 28.03 19.65 1.01
CA SER A 11 26.73 20.26 1.30
C SER A 11 25.84 20.23 0.04
N PRO A 12 24.52 19.93 0.18
CA PRO A 12 23.62 19.99 -0.97
C PRO A 12 23.52 21.42 -1.50
N LYS A 13 23.76 21.59 -2.81
CA LYS A 13 23.59 22.87 -3.50
C LYS A 13 22.12 23.32 -3.40
N ARG A 14 21.88 24.57 -3.01
CA ARG A 14 20.54 25.19 -3.05
C ARG A 14 20.08 25.29 -4.51
N PRO A 15 18.80 25.05 -4.83
CA PRO A 15 18.30 25.30 -6.17
C PRO A 15 18.28 26.81 -6.44
N ASN A 16 18.64 27.21 -7.66
CA ASN A 16 18.55 28.60 -8.11
C ASN A 16 17.08 29.04 -8.17
N HIS A 17 16.82 30.24 -7.66
CA HIS A 17 15.54 30.93 -7.71
C HIS A 17 15.33 31.53 -9.10
N GLU A 18 15.04 30.72 -10.11
CA GLU A 18 14.54 31.19 -11.41
C GLU A 18 14.26 29.96 -12.27
N ASP A 19 13.12 29.30 -12.02
CA ASP A 19 12.36 28.66 -13.09
C ASP A 19 10.97 28.20 -12.61
N ALA A 20 10.00 28.54 -13.45
CA ALA A 20 8.66 28.00 -13.57
C ALA A 20 7.65 28.27 -12.44
N GLY A 21 6.67 29.12 -12.76
CA GLY A 21 5.53 29.44 -11.94
C GLY A 21 4.63 28.24 -11.66
N LEU A 22 4.37 28.01 -10.38
CA LEU A 22 3.25 27.22 -9.89
C LEU A 22 2.62 27.97 -8.70
N SER A 23 1.29 28.05 -8.72
CA SER A 23 0.39 28.74 -7.80
C SER A 23 0.88 28.84 -6.34
N ARG A 24 0.85 30.07 -5.78
CA ARG A 24 1.24 30.44 -4.40
C ARG A 24 0.30 29.91 -3.29
N ARG A 25 -0.36 28.77 -3.47
CA ARG A 25 -1.11 28.11 -2.39
C ARG A 25 -0.53 26.71 -2.16
N THR A 26 -0.08 26.48 -0.93
CA THR A 26 0.41 25.20 -0.36
C THR A 26 1.82 24.72 -0.71
N ALA A 27 2.81 25.61 -0.73
CA ALA A 27 4.18 25.20 -0.40
C ALA A 27 4.33 25.12 1.13
N PHE A 28 4.05 23.96 1.72
CA PHE A 28 4.32 23.70 3.14
C PHE A 28 5.83 23.81 3.39
N ARG A 29 6.26 24.93 3.97
CA ARG A 29 7.68 25.20 4.25
C ARG A 29 8.07 24.49 5.55
N TRP A 30 8.76 23.36 5.43
CA TRP A 30 9.36 22.58 6.54
C TRP A 30 10.50 23.29 7.30
N THR A 31 10.62 24.62 7.20
CA THR A 31 11.80 25.37 7.70
C THR A 31 11.82 25.56 9.21
N GLY A 32 10.72 25.32 9.93
CA GLY A 32 10.64 25.44 11.40
C GLY A 32 10.99 24.17 12.17
N LEU A 33 11.38 23.11 11.46
CA LEU A 33 11.67 21.78 12.03
C LEU A 33 13.16 21.48 12.21
N SER A 34 13.99 22.45 11.84
CA SER A 34 15.44 22.31 11.80
C SER A 34 16.14 22.97 12.99
N ASP A 35 15.40 23.51 13.97
CA ASP A 35 16.00 24.04 15.19
C ASP A 35 16.48 22.86 16.06
N PRO A 36 17.80 22.61 16.15
CA PRO A 36 18.33 21.48 16.91
C PRO A 36 18.15 21.64 18.41
N SER A 37 17.73 22.83 18.88
CA SER A 37 17.50 23.15 20.28
C SER A 37 16.05 23.02 20.72
N ALA A 38 15.12 22.85 19.76
CA ALA A 38 13.70 22.68 20.07
C ALA A 38 13.47 21.34 20.80
N SER A 39 12.76 21.41 21.92
CA SER A 39 12.34 20.20 22.63
C SER A 39 11.37 19.36 21.77
N GLU A 40 11.33 18.05 21.97
CA GLU A 40 10.35 17.17 21.29
C GLU A 40 8.90 17.66 21.45
N GLY A 41 8.59 18.25 22.62
CA GLY A 41 7.29 18.86 22.91
C GLY A 41 7.01 20.13 22.10
N GLU A 42 8.01 20.93 21.76
CA GLU A 42 7.87 22.11 20.89
C GLU A 42 7.68 21.72 19.42
N LEU A 43 8.42 20.73 18.94
CA LEU A 43 8.27 20.19 17.59
C LEU A 43 6.87 19.60 17.38
N CYS A 44 6.38 18.79 18.32
CA CYS A 44 5.03 18.21 18.25
C CYS A 44 3.92 19.28 18.26
N ARG A 45 4.05 20.32 19.10
CA ARG A 45 3.09 21.44 19.15
C ARG A 45 3.14 22.32 17.90
N SER A 46 4.30 22.43 17.25
CA SER A 46 4.46 23.14 15.99
C SER A 46 3.79 22.39 14.84
N PHE A 47 4.03 21.08 14.71
CA PHE A 47 3.38 20.23 13.72
C PHE A 47 1.84 20.27 13.79
N ARG A 48 1.27 20.15 15.00
CA ARG A 48 -0.18 20.22 15.21
C ARG A 48 -0.78 21.60 14.90
N ARG A 49 0.02 22.67 14.94
CA ARG A 49 -0.40 24.04 14.59
C ARG A 49 -0.28 24.32 13.08
N MET A 50 0.67 23.69 12.40
CA MET A 50 0.89 23.88 10.95
C MET A 50 -0.07 23.04 10.09
N ALA A 51 -0.47 21.85 10.58
CA ALA A 51 -1.48 21.00 9.95
C ALA A 51 -2.42 20.45 11.02
N VAL A 52 -3.73 20.45 10.76
CA VAL A 52 -4.70 19.71 11.59
C VAL A 52 -4.51 18.22 11.28
N LEU A 53 -3.51 17.62 11.92
CA LEU A 53 -3.23 16.19 11.80
C LEU A 53 -4.25 15.45 12.67
N ARG A 54 -5.05 14.59 12.05
CA ARG A 54 -5.87 13.58 12.73
C ARG A 54 -5.31 12.20 12.42
N GLN A 55 -5.34 11.31 13.40
CA GLN A 55 -5.03 9.91 13.15
C GLN A 55 -6.04 9.36 12.15
N ALA A 56 -5.55 8.75 11.07
CA ALA A 56 -6.41 8.13 10.08
C ALA A 56 -6.93 6.79 10.61
N ILE A 57 -8.17 6.45 10.24
CA ILE A 57 -8.68 5.09 10.36
C ILE A 57 -8.04 4.29 9.23
N LEU A 58 -7.30 3.22 9.56
CA LEU A 58 -6.55 2.44 8.58
C LEU A 58 -7.47 1.56 7.71
N LEU A 59 -8.45 0.92 8.35
CA LEU A 59 -9.40 0.00 7.73
C LEU A 59 -10.83 0.47 8.00
N SER A 60 -11.65 0.53 6.96
CA SER A 60 -13.10 0.69 7.07
C SER A 60 -13.73 -0.46 7.86
N GLN A 61 -14.99 -0.29 8.27
CA GLN A 61 -15.69 -1.31 9.05
C GLN A 61 -15.82 -2.67 8.31
N PRO A 62 -16.18 -2.73 7.01
CA PRO A 62 -16.18 -3.98 6.26
C PRO A 62 -14.79 -4.64 6.19
N GLU A 63 -13.73 -3.85 6.01
CA GLU A 63 -12.35 -4.35 6.00
C GLU A 63 -11.95 -4.93 7.36
N GLN A 64 -12.28 -4.29 8.46
CA GLN A 64 -12.02 -4.82 9.81
C GLN A 64 -12.73 -6.16 10.03
N VAL A 65 -14.00 -6.25 9.64
CA VAL A 65 -14.76 -7.51 9.73
C VAL A 65 -14.10 -8.61 8.90
N LEU A 66 -13.76 -8.32 7.65
CA LEU A 66 -13.12 -9.31 6.78
C LEU A 66 -11.74 -9.72 7.31
N TYR A 67 -10.92 -8.77 7.77
CA TYR A 67 -9.61 -9.04 8.34
C TYR A 67 -9.67 -10.08 9.47
N HIS A 68 -10.58 -9.88 10.44
CA HIS A 68 -10.72 -10.81 11.55
C HIS A 68 -11.22 -12.19 11.11
N ARG A 69 -12.11 -12.25 10.12
CA ARG A 69 -12.57 -13.52 9.55
C ARG A 69 -11.44 -14.25 8.81
N LEU A 70 -10.63 -13.54 8.04
CA LEU A 70 -9.46 -14.11 7.34
C LEU A 70 -8.47 -14.72 8.34
N VAL A 71 -8.08 -13.96 9.37
CA VAL A 71 -7.15 -14.43 10.41
C VAL A 71 -7.68 -15.66 11.14
N LYS A 72 -8.99 -15.68 11.46
CA LYS A 72 -9.61 -16.82 12.15
C LYS A 72 -9.76 -18.04 11.24
N ALA A 73 -10.12 -17.84 9.98
CA ALA A 73 -10.33 -18.90 9.01
C ALA A 73 -9.02 -19.55 8.55
N LEU A 74 -7.93 -18.78 8.49
CA LEU A 74 -6.64 -19.15 7.91
C LEU A 74 -5.47 -18.91 8.90
N PRO A 75 -5.46 -19.56 10.08
CA PRO A 75 -4.51 -19.26 11.15
C PRO A 75 -3.04 -19.50 10.81
N GLU A 76 -2.77 -20.35 9.81
CA GLU A 76 -1.42 -20.68 9.36
C GLU A 76 -0.86 -19.71 8.30
N HIS A 77 -1.60 -18.66 7.96
CA HIS A 77 -1.25 -17.70 6.93
C HIS A 77 -1.06 -16.30 7.49
N MET A 78 -0.24 -15.50 6.78
CA MET A 78 -0.11 -14.08 7.08
C MET A 78 -1.16 -13.29 6.29
N VAL A 79 -1.91 -12.42 6.97
CA VAL A 79 -2.86 -11.49 6.34
C VAL A 79 -2.28 -10.08 6.45
N LEU A 80 -1.87 -9.51 5.32
CA LEU A 80 -1.35 -8.15 5.24
C LEU A 80 -2.41 -7.22 4.65
N ALA A 81 -2.73 -6.13 5.33
CA ALA A 81 -3.77 -5.19 4.90
C ALA A 81 -3.19 -3.96 4.19
N GLN A 82 -3.94 -3.39 3.24
CA GLN A 82 -3.61 -2.16 2.51
C GLN A 82 -2.20 -2.18 1.88
N VAL A 83 -1.87 -3.27 1.20
CA VAL A 83 -0.54 -3.49 0.61
C VAL A 83 -0.47 -2.86 -0.77
N GLN A 84 0.50 -1.97 -1.00
CA GLN A 84 0.69 -1.37 -2.32
C GLN A 84 0.94 -2.42 -3.40
N VAL A 85 0.31 -2.26 -4.57
CA VAL A 85 0.48 -3.15 -5.72
C VAL A 85 1.96 -3.28 -6.12
N SER A 86 2.75 -2.22 -5.93
CA SER A 86 4.21 -2.19 -6.22
C SER A 86 5.06 -3.06 -5.31
N ARG A 87 4.50 -3.52 -4.19
CA ARG A 87 5.17 -4.48 -3.27
C ARG A 87 4.89 -5.92 -3.64
N VAL A 88 3.80 -6.16 -4.36
CA VAL A 88 3.34 -7.51 -4.75
C VAL A 88 3.74 -7.83 -6.18
N LEU A 89 3.56 -6.87 -7.08
CA LEU A 89 3.93 -6.99 -8.48
C LEU A 89 5.31 -6.40 -8.69
N GLY A 90 6.10 -7.04 -9.56
CA GLY A 90 7.40 -6.56 -10.00
C GLY A 90 7.50 -6.55 -11.51
N VAL A 91 8.36 -5.69 -12.05
CA VAL A 91 8.64 -5.66 -13.48
C VAL A 91 9.94 -6.42 -13.76
N LYS A 92 9.94 -7.28 -14.77
CA LYS A 92 11.16 -7.93 -15.25
C LYS A 92 12.19 -6.88 -15.70
N LYS A 93 13.47 -7.20 -15.53
CA LYS A 93 14.58 -6.36 -16.02
C LYS A 93 14.42 -6.09 -17.53
N GLY A 94 14.71 -4.86 -17.96
CA GLY A 94 14.62 -4.44 -19.37
C GLY A 94 13.36 -3.67 -19.76
N PHE A 95 12.38 -3.55 -18.86
CA PHE A 95 11.19 -2.71 -19.06
C PHE A 95 11.32 -1.38 -18.29
N ASN A 96 10.57 -0.35 -18.71
CA ASN A 96 10.57 0.96 -18.05
C ASN A 96 9.89 0.89 -16.67
N PHE A 97 10.69 0.54 -15.66
CA PHE A 97 10.27 0.44 -14.26
C PHE A 97 9.64 1.74 -13.75
N LEU A 98 10.19 2.90 -14.12
CA LEU A 98 9.73 4.20 -13.61
C LEU A 98 8.32 4.54 -14.11
N ALA A 99 8.07 4.36 -15.41
CA ALA A 99 6.75 4.58 -16.00
C ALA A 99 5.69 3.61 -15.46
N TRP A 100 6.08 2.37 -15.20
CA TRP A 100 5.19 1.39 -14.58
C TRP A 100 4.93 1.71 -13.10
N ASN A 101 5.96 1.98 -12.32
CA ASN A 101 5.86 2.27 -10.89
C ASN A 101 5.03 3.54 -10.62
N ASN A 102 5.15 4.58 -11.44
CA ASN A 102 4.34 5.80 -11.31
C ASN A 102 2.83 5.57 -11.51
N ARG A 103 2.45 4.51 -12.23
CA ARG A 103 1.03 4.17 -12.46
C ARG A 103 0.45 3.35 -11.31
N ILE A 104 1.24 2.45 -10.74
CA ILE A 104 0.74 1.47 -9.77
C ILE A 104 1.07 1.82 -8.30
N ASN A 105 1.98 2.76 -8.03
CA ASN A 105 2.36 3.17 -6.67
C ASN A 105 1.23 3.85 -5.88
N ARG A 106 0.14 4.23 -6.55
CA ARG A 106 -1.06 4.78 -5.93
C ARG A 106 -2.13 3.72 -5.65
N LEU A 107 -1.90 2.48 -6.09
CA LEU A 107 -2.85 1.37 -5.94
C LEU A 107 -2.42 0.47 -4.80
N SER A 108 -3.40 -0.02 -4.05
CA SER A 108 -3.25 -1.06 -3.03
C SER A 108 -4.17 -2.24 -3.32
N TYR A 109 -3.81 -3.38 -2.76
CA TYR A 109 -4.74 -4.45 -2.44
C TYR A 109 -5.24 -4.27 -1.00
N ASP A 110 -6.52 -4.50 -0.77
CA ASP A 110 -7.10 -4.40 0.57
C ASP A 110 -6.48 -5.45 1.49
N PHE A 111 -6.31 -6.68 0.98
CA PHE A 111 -5.53 -7.71 1.67
C PHE A 111 -4.65 -8.52 0.72
N VAL A 112 -3.52 -8.97 1.25
CA VAL A 112 -2.64 -9.96 0.64
C VAL A 112 -2.51 -11.13 1.60
N LEU A 113 -2.85 -12.32 1.13
CA LEU A 113 -2.65 -13.56 1.85
C LEU A 113 -1.27 -14.12 1.48
N CYS A 114 -0.45 -14.38 2.49
CA CYS A 114 0.86 -14.96 2.30
C CYS A 114 1.03 -16.27 3.07
N GLY A 115 1.94 -17.12 2.59
CA GLY A 115 2.51 -18.20 3.37
C GLY A 115 3.35 -17.67 4.55
N LYS A 116 3.79 -18.56 5.44
CA LYS A 116 4.61 -18.20 6.61
C LYS A 116 5.97 -17.57 6.25
N ASP A 117 6.45 -17.80 5.04
CA ASP A 117 7.67 -17.23 4.48
C ASP A 117 7.45 -15.90 3.75
N ALA A 118 6.25 -15.31 3.90
CA ALA A 118 5.78 -14.11 3.21
C ALA A 118 5.64 -14.24 1.68
N SER A 119 5.67 -15.47 1.12
CA SER A 119 5.31 -15.70 -0.27
C SER A 119 3.84 -15.37 -0.53
N VAL A 120 3.54 -14.64 -1.61
CA VAL A 120 2.16 -14.22 -1.92
C VAL A 120 1.38 -15.39 -2.50
N LEU A 121 0.25 -15.73 -1.87
CA LEU A 121 -0.65 -16.81 -2.30
C LEU A 121 -1.88 -16.28 -3.04
N ALA A 122 -2.43 -15.16 -2.57
CA ALA A 122 -3.55 -14.49 -3.19
C ALA A 122 -3.62 -13.02 -2.77
N VAL A 123 -4.33 -12.25 -3.57
CA VAL A 123 -4.75 -10.88 -3.26
C VAL A 123 -6.27 -10.82 -3.16
N ILE A 124 -6.78 -9.99 -2.25
CA ILE A 124 -8.20 -9.88 -1.93
C ILE A 124 -8.59 -8.41 -1.97
N GLU A 125 -9.74 -8.13 -2.58
CA GLU A 125 -10.33 -6.80 -2.73
C GLU A 125 -11.78 -6.80 -2.23
N LEU A 126 -12.19 -5.69 -1.64
CA LEU A 126 -13.56 -5.39 -1.30
C LEU A 126 -14.16 -4.44 -2.33
N ASP A 127 -15.29 -4.85 -2.90
CA ASP A 127 -16.04 -4.02 -3.85
C ASP A 127 -17.29 -3.44 -3.20
N ASP A 128 -17.49 -2.14 -3.38
CA ASP A 128 -18.67 -1.38 -2.94
C ASP A 128 -19.73 -1.29 -4.05
N GLN A 129 -19.34 -1.48 -5.32
CA GLN A 129 -20.09 -1.25 -6.55
C GLN A 129 -21.40 -0.46 -6.36
N SER A 130 -21.25 0.82 -5.99
CA SER A 130 -22.33 1.81 -6.03
C SER A 130 -22.03 3.05 -6.89
N HIS A 131 -20.91 3.10 -7.63
CA HIS A 131 -20.57 4.27 -8.45
C HIS A 131 -19.93 3.96 -9.82
N ASP A 132 -20.67 4.30 -10.88
CA ASP A 132 -20.25 4.35 -12.29
C ASP A 132 -19.23 5.47 -12.57
N ASN A 133 -17.97 5.29 -12.18
CA ASN A 133 -16.88 6.15 -12.64
C ASN A 133 -16.00 5.40 -13.67
N PRO A 134 -15.99 5.81 -14.95
CA PRO A 134 -15.21 5.14 -16.00
C PRO A 134 -13.69 5.15 -15.75
N ASP A 135 -13.15 6.16 -15.07
CA ASP A 135 -11.71 6.21 -14.73
C ASP A 135 -11.33 5.14 -13.69
N ARG A 136 -12.25 4.82 -12.78
CA ARG A 136 -12.07 3.72 -11.82
C ARG A 136 -12.12 2.37 -12.54
N ALA A 137 -13.04 2.20 -13.47
CA ALA A 137 -13.17 0.97 -14.24
C ALA A 137 -11.90 0.65 -15.06
N ASP A 138 -11.30 1.63 -15.73
CA ASP A 138 -10.04 1.43 -16.46
C ASP A 138 -8.87 1.11 -15.51
N THR A 139 -8.80 1.80 -14.36
CA THR A 139 -7.76 1.54 -13.33
C THR A 139 -7.88 0.13 -12.76
N ASP A 140 -9.10 -0.30 -12.42
CA ASP A 140 -9.36 -1.64 -11.89
C ASP A 140 -9.09 -2.71 -12.93
N GLN A 141 -9.50 -2.51 -14.18
CA GLN A 141 -9.20 -3.44 -15.27
C GLN A 141 -7.70 -3.60 -15.50
N LYS A 142 -6.93 -2.50 -15.40
CA LYS A 142 -5.46 -2.55 -15.47
C LYS A 142 -4.86 -3.32 -14.30
N LYS A 143 -5.37 -3.11 -13.07
CA LYS A 143 -4.94 -3.86 -11.89
C LYS A 143 -5.20 -5.35 -12.10
N ASP A 144 -6.42 -5.73 -12.48
CA ASP A 144 -6.82 -7.12 -12.70
C ASP A 144 -5.94 -7.82 -13.74
N ARG A 145 -5.69 -7.17 -14.88
CA ARG A 145 -4.80 -7.69 -15.92
C ARG A 145 -3.38 -7.88 -15.41
N ALA A 146 -2.87 -6.93 -14.62
CA ALA A 146 -1.53 -7.03 -14.06
C ALA A 146 -1.42 -8.15 -13.02
N THR A 147 -2.43 -8.31 -12.15
CA THR A 147 -2.52 -9.40 -11.18
C THR A 147 -2.56 -10.76 -11.88
N ALA A 148 -3.42 -10.90 -12.89
CA ALA A 148 -3.54 -12.13 -13.67
C ALA A 148 -2.24 -12.46 -14.43
N ALA A 149 -1.59 -11.46 -15.04
CA ALA A 149 -0.32 -11.63 -15.73
C ALA A 149 0.83 -12.06 -14.80
N ALA A 150 0.73 -11.76 -13.51
CA ALA A 150 1.66 -12.23 -12.48
C ALA A 150 1.34 -13.64 -11.97
N GLY A 151 0.28 -14.28 -12.48
CA GLY A 151 -0.16 -15.60 -12.03
C GLY A 151 -0.75 -15.60 -10.61
N LEU A 152 -1.09 -14.41 -10.08
CA LEU A 152 -1.65 -14.29 -8.75
C LEU A 152 -3.15 -14.49 -8.77
N ARG A 153 -3.64 -15.25 -7.80
CA ARG A 153 -5.06 -15.41 -7.56
C ARG A 153 -5.65 -14.12 -6.98
N LEU A 154 -6.67 -13.57 -7.63
CA LEU A 154 -7.44 -12.43 -7.17
C LEU A 154 -8.82 -12.90 -6.68
N LEU A 155 -9.19 -12.54 -5.46
CA LEU A 155 -10.53 -12.72 -4.90
C LEU A 155 -11.19 -11.35 -4.70
N ARG A 156 -12.45 -11.23 -5.12
CA ARG A 156 -13.27 -10.03 -4.94
C ARG A 156 -14.52 -10.39 -4.15
N TRP A 157 -14.76 -9.70 -3.05
CA TRP A 157 -15.99 -9.85 -2.27
C TRP A 157 -16.69 -8.52 -2.14
N HIS A 158 -18.02 -8.55 -2.21
CA HIS A 158 -18.81 -7.34 -2.09
C HIS A 158 -19.00 -6.97 -0.61
N VAL A 159 -18.86 -5.69 -0.25
CA VAL A 159 -18.90 -5.20 1.15
C VAL A 159 -20.22 -5.54 1.87
N LYS A 160 -21.32 -5.66 1.12
CA LYS A 160 -22.65 -6.05 1.66
C LYS A 160 -22.84 -7.55 1.83
N SER A 161 -21.92 -8.37 1.34
CA SER A 161 -22.02 -9.84 1.37
C SER A 161 -20.66 -10.46 1.67
N LEU A 162 -20.05 -10.04 2.78
CA LEU A 162 -18.77 -10.57 3.22
C LEU A 162 -18.87 -12.06 3.52
N PRO A 163 -17.92 -12.89 3.06
CA PRO A 163 -17.92 -14.33 3.34
C PRO A 163 -17.76 -14.58 4.84
N ASP A 164 -18.34 -15.67 5.32
CA ASP A 164 -18.01 -16.20 6.64
C ASP A 164 -16.71 -17.01 6.60
N GLU A 165 -16.30 -17.53 7.75
CA GLU A 165 -15.04 -18.29 7.90
C GLU A 165 -15.04 -19.57 7.07
N SER A 166 -16.18 -20.24 6.93
CA SER A 166 -16.30 -21.49 6.16
C SER A 166 -16.17 -21.22 4.66
N ALA A 167 -16.83 -20.16 4.17
CA ALA A 167 -16.71 -19.72 2.78
C ALA A 167 -15.28 -19.25 2.45
N ILE A 168 -14.60 -18.59 3.39
CA ILE A 168 -13.18 -18.25 3.24
C ILE A 168 -12.34 -19.53 3.12
N GLN A 169 -12.50 -20.49 4.02
CA GLN A 169 -11.75 -21.75 3.97
C GLN A 169 -11.99 -22.46 2.63
N ALA A 170 -13.24 -22.61 2.22
CA ALA A 170 -13.60 -23.24 0.95
C ALA A 170 -12.97 -22.54 -0.26
N ALA A 171 -12.84 -21.20 -0.21
CA ALA A 171 -12.13 -20.49 -1.25
C ALA A 171 -10.65 -20.91 -1.30
N PHE A 172 -9.98 -21.15 -0.18
CA PHE A 172 -8.53 -21.42 -0.14
C PHE A 172 -8.12 -22.90 -0.09
N VAL A 173 -9.07 -23.83 0.02
CA VAL A 173 -8.79 -25.27 -0.10
C VAL A 173 -8.52 -25.61 -1.58
N PRO A 174 -7.36 -26.21 -1.92
CA PRO A 174 -7.15 -26.72 -3.27
C PRO A 174 -8.19 -27.81 -3.59
N PRO A 175 -8.73 -27.87 -4.82
CA PRO A 175 -9.62 -28.97 -5.19
C PRO A 175 -8.88 -30.29 -4.96
N ILE A 176 -9.48 -31.18 -4.18
CA ILE A 176 -8.96 -32.53 -3.99
C ILE A 176 -8.95 -33.18 -5.37
N LEU A 177 -7.77 -33.36 -5.94
CA LEU A 177 -7.59 -34.22 -7.10
C LEU A 177 -7.81 -35.65 -6.62
N ILE A 178 -9.02 -36.17 -6.85
CA ILE A 178 -9.28 -37.59 -6.70
C ILE A 178 -8.54 -38.25 -7.86
N THR A 179 -7.33 -38.74 -7.61
CA THR A 179 -6.69 -39.69 -8.52
C THR A 179 -7.49 -40.97 -8.44
N VAL A 180 -8.29 -41.21 -9.48
CA VAL A 180 -8.79 -42.55 -9.78
C VAL A 180 -7.61 -43.32 -10.37
N ASP A 181 -7.04 -44.22 -9.58
CA ASP A 181 -6.06 -45.21 -10.02
C ASP A 181 -6.69 -46.22 -11.00
#